data_AF-A0A445A5R8-F1
#
_entry.id   AF-A0A445A5R8-F1
#
_cell.length_a   1.000
_cell.length_b   1.000
_cell.length_c   1.000
_cell.angle_alpha   90.00
_cell.angle_beta   90.00
_cell.angle_gamma   90.00
#
_symmetry.space_group_name_H-M   'P 1'
#
loop_
_entity.id
_entity.type
_entity.pdbx_description
1 polymer ?
#
loop_
_entity_poly.entity_id
_entity_poly.type
_entity_poly.pdbx_seq_one_letter_code
_entity_poly.pdbx_strand_id
1 'polypeptide(L)'
;MIDRMKSSGFGDALDKKAYYGFLKILCGIERVDHALSVFGMMKADGCEPGVKTYDLLMGKLGSMNRVNKANTLFNEAKKRGMAVVAKEYVVDPWYAKKAKASKEKKRETLPEKMARKRRTLKHIRLSFVKPPMGRA
;
A
#
# COMPACT_ATOMS: atom_id res chain seq x y z
N MET A 1 -7.87 -5.32 -26.66
CA MET A 1 -9.33 -5.32 -26.91
C MET A 1 -9.79 -3.93 -27.32
N ILE A 2 -9.58 -2.92 -26.47
CA ILE A 2 -9.85 -1.52 -26.84
C ILE A 2 -8.91 -1.03 -27.95
N ASP A 3 -7.62 -1.39 -27.96
CA ASP A 3 -6.71 -1.01 -29.05
C ASP A 3 -7.17 -1.50 -30.42
N ARG A 4 -7.65 -2.74 -30.50
CA ARG A 4 -8.20 -3.28 -31.76
C ARG A 4 -9.44 -2.49 -32.19
N MET A 5 -10.29 -2.12 -31.23
CA MET A 5 -11.49 -1.31 -31.49
C MET A 5 -11.12 0.11 -31.98
N LYS A 6 -10.07 0.70 -31.41
CA LYS A 6 -9.50 1.97 -31.88
C LYS A 6 -8.93 1.87 -33.28
N SER A 7 -8.12 0.85 -33.57
CA SER A 7 -7.54 0.60 -34.90
C SER A 7 -8.58 0.29 -35.97
N SER A 8 -9.76 -0.19 -35.57
CA SER A 8 -10.92 -0.39 -36.47
C SER A 8 -11.71 0.89 -36.76
N GLY A 9 -11.23 2.06 -36.32
CA GLY A 9 -11.86 3.36 -36.61
C GLY A 9 -12.94 3.79 -35.61
N PHE A 10 -13.19 3.03 -34.55
CA PHE A 10 -14.11 3.41 -33.46
C PHE A 10 -13.43 4.23 -32.35
N GLY A 11 -12.19 4.68 -32.57
CA GLY A 11 -11.36 5.31 -31.53
C GLY A 11 -11.90 6.65 -31.04
N ASP A 12 -12.45 7.47 -31.92
CA ASP A 12 -12.96 8.81 -31.59
C ASP A 12 -14.38 8.80 -30.98
N ALA A 13 -15.06 7.65 -30.97
CA ALA A 13 -16.46 7.52 -30.56
C ALA A 13 -16.67 6.77 -29.24
N LEU A 14 -15.60 6.44 -28.50
CA LEU A 14 -15.74 5.71 -27.24
C LEU A 14 -16.27 6.63 -26.12
N ASP A 15 -17.58 6.53 -25.92
CA ASP A 15 -18.29 7.24 -24.87
C ASP A 15 -17.81 6.85 -23.45
N LYS A 16 -17.95 7.78 -22.50
CA LYS A 16 -17.71 7.53 -21.07
C LYS A 16 -18.49 6.33 -20.54
N LYS A 17 -19.69 6.10 -21.08
CA LYS A 17 -20.55 4.95 -20.75
C LYS A 17 -19.96 3.64 -21.26
N ALA A 18 -19.39 3.63 -22.47
CA ALA A 18 -18.76 2.45 -23.04
C ALA A 18 -17.55 2.03 -22.20
N TYR A 19 -16.68 2.98 -21.85
CA TYR A 19 -15.55 2.74 -20.94
C TYR A 19 -15.99 2.19 -19.58
N TYR A 20 -17.02 2.78 -18.97
CA TYR A 20 -17.57 2.26 -17.71
C TYR A 20 -18.09 0.83 -17.85
N GLY A 21 -18.75 0.50 -18.97
CA GLY A 21 -19.20 -0.86 -19.28
C GLY A 21 -18.04 -1.86 -19.35
N PHE A 22 -16.96 -1.51 -20.08
CA PHE A 22 -15.76 -2.34 -20.15
C PHE A 22 -15.13 -2.55 -18.77
N LEU A 23 -15.01 -1.48 -17.97
CA LEU A 23 -14.47 -1.57 -16.61
C LEU A 23 -15.34 -2.48 -15.74
N LYS A 24 -16.68 -2.36 -15.82
CA LYS A 24 -17.61 -3.23 -15.09
C LYS A 24 -17.43 -4.71 -15.46
N ILE A 25 -17.32 -5.01 -16.75
CA ILE A 25 -17.11 -6.39 -17.25
C ILE A 25 -15.75 -6.93 -16.77
N LEU A 26 -14.67 -6.15 -16.94
CA LEU A 26 -13.33 -6.56 -16.53
C LEU A 26 -13.21 -6.75 -15.02
N CYS A 27 -13.84 -5.89 -14.22
CA CYS A 27 -13.94 -6.06 -12.77
C CYS A 27 -14.76 -7.30 -12.39
N GLY A 28 -15.81 -7.61 -13.15
CA GLY A 28 -16.63 -8.81 -12.95
C GLY A 28 -15.88 -10.12 -13.20
N ILE A 29 -15.03 -10.15 -14.23
CA ILE A 29 -14.17 -11.31 -14.58
C ILE A 29 -12.84 -11.30 -13.78
N GLU A 30 -12.73 -10.46 -12.75
CA GLU A 30 -11.56 -10.30 -11.88
C GLU A 30 -10.25 -9.89 -12.59
N ARG A 31 -10.32 -9.44 -13.84
CA ARG A 31 -9.17 -8.95 -14.62
C ARG A 31 -8.87 -7.49 -14.30
N VAL A 32 -8.54 -7.22 -13.04
CA VAL A 32 -8.36 -5.84 -12.52
C VAL A 32 -7.15 -5.14 -13.13
N ASP A 33 -6.07 -5.83 -13.47
CA ASP A 33 -4.91 -5.20 -14.12
C ASP A 33 -5.26 -4.69 -15.53
N HIS A 34 -6.07 -5.44 -16.30
CA HIS A 34 -6.60 -4.96 -17.57
C HIS A 34 -7.57 -3.79 -17.37
N ALA A 35 -8.41 -3.83 -16.32
CA ALA A 35 -9.29 -2.71 -15.99
C ALA A 35 -8.50 -1.42 -15.71
N LEU A 36 -7.37 -1.52 -15.01
CA LEU A 36 -6.48 -0.37 -14.77
C LEU A 36 -5.84 0.15 -16.06
N SER A 37 -5.45 -0.74 -16.97
CA SER A 37 -4.95 -0.33 -18.29
C SER A 37 -6.01 0.46 -19.07
N VAL A 38 -7.24 -0.05 -19.11
CA VAL A 38 -8.38 0.62 -19.76
C VAL A 38 -8.68 1.97 -19.11
N PHE A 39 -8.61 2.04 -17.79
CA PHE A 39 -8.78 3.28 -17.04
C PHE A 39 -7.70 4.33 -17.38
N GLY A 40 -6.46 3.90 -17.61
CA GLY A 40 -5.39 4.76 -18.11
C GLY A 40 -5.66 5.26 -19.53
N MET A 41 -6.12 4.38 -20.42
CA MET A 41 -6.50 4.74 -21.80
C MET A 41 -7.64 5.75 -21.83
N MET A 42 -8.67 5.56 -20.98
CA MET A 42 -9.79 6.47 -20.88
C MET A 42 -9.33 7.91 -20.55
N LYS A 43 -8.33 8.06 -19.66
CA LYS A 43 -7.73 9.36 -19.36
C LYS A 43 -6.90 9.91 -20.51
N ALA A 44 -6.14 9.06 -21.19
CA ALA A 44 -5.30 9.45 -22.33
C ALA A 44 -6.16 9.98 -23.49
N ASP A 45 -7.35 9.42 -23.66
CA ASP A 45 -8.32 9.86 -24.67
C ASP A 45 -9.08 11.13 -24.26
N GLY A 46 -8.72 11.76 -23.14
CA GLY A 46 -9.42 12.94 -22.62
C GLY A 46 -10.80 12.65 -22.02
N CYS A 47 -11.21 11.38 -21.92
CA CYS A 47 -12.49 11.00 -21.35
C CYS A 47 -12.39 10.99 -19.81
N GLU A 48 -13.02 11.97 -19.16
CA GLU A 48 -12.89 12.11 -17.72
C GLU A 48 -13.60 10.97 -16.96
N PRO A 49 -12.89 10.25 -16.06
CA PRO A 49 -13.52 9.24 -15.23
C PRO A 49 -14.58 9.85 -14.30
N GLY A 50 -15.74 9.21 -14.19
CA GLY A 50 -16.78 9.63 -13.25
C GLY A 50 -16.55 9.06 -11.84
N VAL A 51 -17.31 9.58 -10.86
CA VAL A 51 -17.32 9.09 -9.46
C VAL A 51 -17.57 7.57 -9.41
N LYS A 52 -18.60 7.10 -10.14
CA LYS A 52 -18.95 5.67 -10.24
C LYS A 52 -17.78 4.80 -10.72
N THR A 53 -16.92 5.33 -11.59
CA THR A 53 -15.76 4.60 -12.12
C THR A 53 -14.71 4.39 -11.05
N TYR A 54 -14.42 5.42 -10.26
CA TYR A 54 -13.50 5.30 -9.12
C TYR A 54 -14.07 4.37 -8.05
N ASP A 55 -15.35 4.52 -7.70
CA ASP A 55 -16.01 3.65 -6.70
C ASP A 55 -15.92 2.16 -7.07
N LEU A 56 -16.18 1.84 -8.34
CA LEU A 56 -16.08 0.48 -8.86
C LEU A 56 -14.65 -0.08 -8.73
N LEU A 57 -13.66 0.68 -9.21
CA LEU A 57 -12.26 0.25 -9.22
C LEU A 57 -11.70 0.10 -7.80
N MET A 58 -11.93 1.09 -6.93
CA MET A 58 -11.45 1.02 -5.56
C MET A 58 -12.17 -0.11 -4.79
N GLY A 59 -13.48 -0.29 -5.01
CA GLY A 59 -14.24 -1.41 -4.46
C GLY A 59 -13.61 -2.76 -4.80
N LYS A 60 -13.37 -3.01 -6.09
CA LYS A 60 -12.77 -4.28 -6.53
C LYS A 60 -11.33 -4.43 -6.06
N LEU A 61 -10.53 -3.35 -6.06
CA LEU A 61 -9.15 -3.39 -5.54
C LEU A 61 -9.10 -3.70 -4.04
N GLY A 62 -10.04 -3.15 -3.27
CA GLY A 62 -10.21 -3.46 -1.86
C GLY A 62 -10.50 -4.95 -1.63
N SER A 63 -11.44 -5.53 -2.38
CA SER A 63 -11.75 -6.97 -2.30
C SER A 63 -10.58 -7.87 -2.69
N MET A 64 -9.65 -7.40 -3.53
CA MET A 64 -8.43 -8.15 -3.89
C MET A 64 -7.23 -7.86 -2.97
N ASN A 65 -7.44 -7.24 -1.79
CA ASN A 65 -6.39 -6.84 -0.85
C ASN A 65 -5.31 -5.91 -1.47
N ARG A 66 -5.59 -5.22 -2.58
CA ARG A 66 -4.67 -4.27 -3.25
C ARG A 66 -4.88 -2.84 -2.77
N VAL A 67 -4.87 -2.66 -1.46
CA VAL A 67 -5.20 -1.41 -0.75
C VAL A 67 -4.33 -0.23 -1.16
N ASN A 68 -3.04 -0.47 -1.44
CA ASN A 68 -2.13 0.59 -1.87
C ASN A 68 -2.60 1.24 -3.19
N LYS A 69 -3.05 0.43 -4.15
CA LYS A 69 -3.58 0.93 -5.42
C LYS A 69 -4.94 1.63 -5.22
N ALA A 70 -5.81 1.08 -4.37
CA ALA A 70 -7.07 1.74 -4.02
C ALA A 70 -6.83 3.13 -3.40
N ASN A 71 -5.89 3.25 -2.47
CA ASN A 71 -5.51 4.53 -1.86
C ASN A 71 -4.93 5.52 -2.87
N THR A 72 -4.11 5.06 -3.84
CA THR A 72 -3.62 5.96 -4.90
C THR A 72 -4.75 6.53 -5.75
N LEU A 73 -5.76 5.71 -6.09
CA LEU A 73 -6.94 6.15 -6.83
C LEU A 73 -7.81 7.09 -6.00
N PHE A 74 -7.99 6.82 -4.71
CA PHE A 74 -8.73 7.70 -3.80
C PHE A 74 -8.08 9.09 -3.71
N ASN A 75 -6.76 9.13 -3.55
CA ASN A 75 -6.00 10.38 -3.51
C ASN A 75 -6.09 11.15 -4.84
N GLU A 76 -6.06 10.44 -5.97
CA GLU A 76 -6.27 11.06 -7.28
C GLU A 76 -7.67 11.67 -7.39
N ALA A 77 -8.71 10.94 -6.98
CA ALA A 77 -10.08 11.43 -7.03
C ALA A 77 -10.29 12.63 -6.10
N LYS A 78 -9.68 12.63 -4.92
CA LYS A 78 -9.68 13.76 -3.99
C LYS A 78 -8.99 15.00 -4.57
N LYS A 79 -7.84 14.82 -5.25
CA LYS A 79 -7.13 15.93 -5.94
C LYS A 79 -7.97 16.55 -7.06
N ARG A 80 -8.80 15.74 -7.73
CA ARG A 80 -9.75 16.20 -8.75
C ARG A 80 -11.02 16.83 -8.16
N GLY A 81 -11.15 16.92 -6.83
CA GLY A 81 -12.34 17.47 -6.17
C GLY A 81 -13.60 16.60 -6.28
N MET A 82 -13.45 15.31 -6.62
CA MET A 82 -14.60 14.42 -6.71
C MET A 82 -15.05 13.95 -5.32
N ALA A 83 -16.36 14.03 -5.07
CA ALA A 83 -17.01 13.54 -3.84
C ALA A 83 -17.04 12.01 -3.82
N VAL A 84 -15.88 11.40 -3.62
CA VAL A 84 -15.74 9.96 -3.51
C VAL A 84 -15.88 9.58 -2.03
N VAL A 85 -16.83 8.70 -1.73
CA VAL A 85 -17.04 8.23 -0.36
C VAL A 85 -15.88 7.32 0.02
N ALA A 86 -15.14 7.70 1.07
CA ALA A 86 -14.14 6.82 1.67
C ALA A 86 -14.86 5.60 2.25
N LYS A 87 -14.70 4.43 1.63
CA LYS A 87 -15.13 3.18 2.24
C LYS A 87 -13.96 2.61 3.02
N GLU A 88 -14.21 2.23 4.27
CA GLU A 88 -13.27 1.37 4.99
C GLU A 88 -13.22 0.04 4.26
N TYR A 89 -12.09 -0.22 3.60
CA TYR A 89 -11.83 -1.51 3.00
C TYR A 89 -11.45 -2.47 4.13
N VAL A 90 -12.24 -3.54 4.30
CA VAL A 90 -11.88 -4.65 5.18
C VAL A 90 -10.66 -5.34 4.55
N VAL A 91 -9.49 -5.05 5.08
CA VAL A 91 -8.23 -5.68 4.70
C VAL A 91 -7.98 -6.82 5.66
N ASP A 92 -7.67 -8.00 5.13
CA ASP A 92 -7.30 -9.13 5.97
C ASP A 92 -6.15 -8.75 6.92
N PRO A 93 -6.26 -9.04 8.24
CA PRO A 93 -5.24 -8.69 9.23
C PRO A 93 -3.84 -9.22 8.88
N TRP A 94 -3.74 -10.27 8.06
CA TRP A 94 -2.48 -10.77 7.52
C TRP A 94 -1.78 -9.75 6.60
N TYR A 95 -2.53 -9.07 5.73
CA TYR A 95 -2.01 -8.12 4.75
C TYR A 95 -1.79 -6.71 5.30
N ALA A 96 -2.37 -6.39 6.46
CA ALA A 96 -1.99 -5.20 7.22
C ALA A 96 -0.51 -5.36 7.62
N LYS A 97 0.40 -4.70 6.89
CA LYS A 97 1.81 -4.63 7.27
C LYS A 97 1.87 -4.20 8.73
N LYS A 98 2.26 -5.12 9.62
CA LYS A 98 2.65 -4.74 10.98
C LYS A 98 3.69 -3.66 10.81
N ALA A 99 3.42 -2.47 11.36
CA ALA A 99 4.40 -1.41 11.40
C ALA A 99 5.67 -2.04 11.99
N LYS A 100 6.72 -2.16 11.19
CA LYS A 100 8.01 -2.55 11.74
C LYS A 100 8.38 -1.38 12.64
N ALA A 101 8.21 -1.56 13.95
CA ALA A 101 8.72 -0.64 14.94
C ALA A 101 10.19 -0.42 14.56
N SER A 102 10.54 0.80 14.15
CA SER A 102 11.93 1.18 13.97
C SER A 102 12.58 0.88 15.31
N LYS A 103 13.37 -0.19 15.38
CA LYS A 103 14.20 -0.45 16.56
C LYS A 103 15.27 0.63 16.52
N GLU A 104 14.94 1.79 17.06
CA GLU A 104 15.91 2.82 17.36
C GLU A 104 16.90 2.20 18.34
N LYS A 105 18.10 1.90 17.85
CA LYS A 105 19.16 1.35 18.69
C LYS A 105 19.58 2.47 19.63
N LYS A 106 18.97 2.55 20.82
CA LYS A 106 19.46 3.42 21.89
C LYS A 106 20.95 3.14 22.09
N ARG A 107 21.79 4.15 21.88
CA ARG A 107 23.22 4.07 22.21
C ARG A 107 23.34 3.97 23.73
N GLU A 108 23.55 2.75 24.23
CA GLU A 108 23.81 2.52 25.65
C GLU A 108 25.06 3.29 26.07
N THR A 109 24.97 3.96 27.23
CA THR A 109 26.10 4.63 27.86
C THR A 109 27.12 3.60 28.38
N LEU A 110 28.37 4.01 28.58
CA LEU A 110 29.43 3.13 29.11
C LEU A 110 29.05 2.41 30.43
N PRO A 111 28.40 3.09 31.41
CA PRO A 111 27.93 2.44 32.64
C PRO A 111 26.91 1.33 32.39
N GLU A 112 25.97 1.55 31.46
CA GLU A 112 24.92 0.57 31.13
C GLU A 112 25.51 -0.67 30.46
N LYS A 113 26.45 -0.50 29.54
CA LYS A 113 27.19 -1.60 28.90
C LYS A 113 27.95 -2.44 29.92
N MET A 114 28.62 -1.79 30.89
CA MET A 114 29.36 -2.46 31.96
C MET A 114 28.44 -3.21 32.92
N ALA A 115 27.28 -2.63 33.27
CA ALA A 115 26.27 -3.29 34.10
C ALA A 115 25.67 -4.51 33.40
N ARG A 116 25.38 -4.41 32.10
CA ARG A 116 24.89 -5.53 31.28
C ARG A 116 25.91 -6.66 31.24
N LYS A 117 27.17 -6.35 30.90
CA LYS A 117 28.27 -7.33 30.88
C LYS A 117 28.45 -8.00 32.24
N ARG A 118 28.38 -7.25 33.35
CA ARG A 118 28.41 -7.83 34.71
C ARG A 118 27.27 -8.81 34.97
N ARG A 119 26.04 -8.51 34.54
CA ARG A 119 24.90 -9.43 34.68
C ARG A 119 25.11 -10.70 33.84
N THR A 120 25.56 -10.55 32.60
CA THR A 120 25.82 -11.70 31.71
C THR A 120 26.92 -12.59 32.28
N LEU A 121 28.01 -12.00 32.75
CA LEU A 121 29.11 -12.71 33.38
C LEU A 121 28.68 -13.42 34.69
N LYS A 122 27.88 -12.76 35.54
CA LYS A 122 27.27 -13.39 36.73
C LYS A 122 26.38 -14.59 36.36
N HIS A 123 25.59 -14.45 35.30
CA HIS A 123 24.72 -15.54 34.82
C HIS A 123 25.54 -16.72 34.28
N ILE A 124 26.65 -16.43 33.59
CA ILE A 124 27.61 -17.42 33.11
C ILE A 124 28.55 -17.90 34.25
N ARG A 125 28.36 -17.43 35.50
CA ARG A 125 29.20 -17.70 36.68
C ARG A 125 30.69 -17.39 36.49
N LEU A 126 31.05 -16.52 35.54
CA LEU A 126 32.42 -16.06 35.34
C LEU A 126 32.59 -14.67 35.95
N SER A 127 33.59 -14.48 36.82
CA SER A 127 33.95 -13.17 37.35
C SER A 127 35.46 -12.95 37.21
N PHE A 128 35.86 -12.20 36.18
CA PHE A 128 37.28 -12.00 35.84
C PHE A 128 37.93 -10.78 36.51
N VAL A 129 37.20 -9.96 37.26
CA VAL A 129 37.77 -8.76 37.88
C VAL A 129 37.76 -8.91 39.39
N LYS A 130 38.92 -9.32 39.95
CA LYS A 130 39.22 -9.05 41.36
C LYS A 130 39.23 -7.52 41.53
N PRO A 131 38.49 -6.95 42.51
CA PRO A 131 38.57 -5.52 42.76
C PRO A 131 40.02 -5.16 43.12
N PRO A 132 40.49 -3.96 42.76
CA PRO A 132 41.82 -3.52 43.15
C PRO A 132 41.92 -3.61 44.68
N MET A 133 42.91 -4.35 45.17
CA MET A 133 43.25 -4.36 46.59
C MET A 133 43.52 -2.92 46.99
N GLY A 134 42.67 -2.37 47.86
CA GLY A 134 42.90 -1.05 48.44
C GLY A 134 44.25 -1.07 49.14
N ARG A 135 45.14 -0.14 48.77
CA ARG A 135 46.32 0.16 49.59
C ARG A 135 45.84 1.08 50.71
N ALA A 136 45.97 0.58 51.94
CA ALA A 136 45.97 1.39 53.15
C ALA A 136 47.15 2.36 53.12
#